data_AF-A0AAV4NJI4-F1
#
_entry.id   AF-A0AAV4NJI4-F1
#
_cell.length_a   1.000
_cell.length_b   1.000
_cell.length_c   1.000
_cell.angle_alpha   90.00
_cell.angle_beta   90.00
_cell.angle_gamma   90.00
#
_symmetry.space_group_name_H-M   'P 1'
#
loop_
_entity.id
_entity.type
_entity.pdbx_description
1 polymer ?
#
loop_
_entity_poly.entity_id
_entity_poly.type
_entity_poly.pdbx_seq_one_letter_code
_entity_poly.pdbx_strand_id
1 'polypeptide(L)'
;MFSSNSDSEDIPWDKLPYVTLILIYKFLEIADRFNASLVCHSWFHAFESGTLWKKTNFVFSGDMVDDSRKALKFAKKHANSLKDLKIHFRKIDKVLIQEALNNLQLLFECLESFSQLYFFDLENFYHYPSHRSPSAVVALANRAFKGFLKSQHHLKKIAFINVRLSESDGLDILTEIAEQNQSLEHLGLTYFFESFLDVHRYDQCKNKSSYA
;
A
#
# COMPACT_ATOMS: atom_id res chain seq x y z
N MET A 1 -47.39 -16.64 41.14
CA MET A 1 -46.31 -17.09 40.25
C MET A 1 -46.25 -16.11 39.11
N PHE A 2 -45.27 -15.20 39.13
CA PHE A 2 -45.00 -14.32 38.00
C PHE A 2 -44.19 -15.11 36.99
N SER A 3 -44.81 -15.55 35.90
CA SER A 3 -44.08 -16.10 34.75
C SER A 3 -43.28 -14.95 34.12
N SER A 4 -41.96 -15.02 34.25
CA SER A 4 -41.04 -14.10 33.60
C SER A 4 -41.04 -14.34 32.10
N ASN A 5 -41.42 -13.28 31.36
CA ASN A 5 -41.15 -13.05 29.94
C ASN A 5 -39.71 -13.40 29.55
N SER A 6 -39.54 -14.11 28.43
CA SER A 6 -38.99 -13.53 27.20
C SER A 6 -38.87 -14.64 26.16
N ASP A 7 -39.79 -14.68 25.19
CA ASP A 7 -39.56 -15.38 23.93
C ASP A 7 -38.43 -14.62 23.20
N SER A 8 -37.18 -14.91 23.55
CA SER A 8 -36.06 -14.54 22.69
C SER A 8 -36.19 -15.39 21.44
N GLU A 9 -36.84 -14.87 20.41
CA GLU A 9 -36.73 -15.45 19.07
C GLU A 9 -35.23 -15.56 18.75
N ASP A 10 -34.71 -16.79 18.74
CA ASP A 10 -33.34 -17.06 18.34
C ASP A 10 -33.20 -16.65 16.88
N ILE A 11 -32.69 -15.44 16.66
CA ILE A 11 -32.42 -14.93 15.32
C ILE A 11 -31.35 -15.84 14.69
N PRO A 12 -31.63 -16.49 13.55
CA PRO A 12 -30.69 -17.39 12.91
C PRO A 12 -29.60 -16.56 12.21
N TRP A 13 -28.57 -16.16 12.97
CA TRP A 13 -27.44 -15.34 12.50
C TRP A 13 -26.66 -15.97 11.34
N ASP A 14 -26.75 -17.28 11.16
CA ASP A 14 -26.19 -18.04 10.04
C ASP A 14 -26.95 -17.84 8.72
N LYS A 15 -28.24 -17.46 8.79
CA LYS A 15 -29.13 -17.26 7.64
C LYS A 15 -29.27 -15.80 7.22
N LEU A 16 -28.47 -14.90 7.80
CA LEU A 16 -28.48 -13.50 7.38
C LEU A 16 -28.17 -13.37 5.88
N PRO A 17 -28.88 -12.49 5.15
CA PRO A 17 -28.56 -12.20 3.76
C PRO A 17 -27.12 -11.70 3.61
N TYR A 18 -26.47 -12.08 2.50
CA TYR A 18 -25.09 -11.69 2.20
C TYR A 18 -24.85 -10.17 2.32
N VAL A 19 -25.79 -9.37 1.82
CA VAL A 19 -25.70 -7.89 1.88
C VAL A 19 -25.65 -7.39 3.33
N THR A 20 -26.43 -8.01 4.23
CA THR A 20 -26.45 -7.66 5.66
C THR A 20 -25.11 -7.99 6.31
N LEU A 21 -24.51 -9.14 5.99
CA LEU A 21 -23.18 -9.51 6.48
C LEU A 21 -22.11 -8.52 6.03
N ILE A 22 -22.13 -8.08 4.77
CA ILE A 22 -21.21 -7.05 4.26
C ILE A 22 -21.40 -5.73 5.02
N LEU A 23 -22.64 -5.34 5.31
CA LEU A 23 -22.92 -4.13 6.10
C LEU A 23 -22.36 -4.26 7.51
N ILE A 24 -22.57 -5.39 8.18
CA ILE A 24 -21.99 -5.66 9.51
C ILE A 24 -20.46 -5.54 9.45
N TYR A 25 -19.81 -6.24 8.52
CA TYR A 25 -18.35 -6.20 8.37
C TYR A 25 -17.79 -4.79 8.13
N LYS A 26 -18.52 -3.89 7.47
CA LYS A 26 -18.08 -2.50 7.27
C LYS A 26 -17.93 -1.72 8.58
N PHE A 27 -18.65 -2.11 9.64
CA PHE A 27 -18.56 -1.50 10.97
C PHE A 27 -17.52 -2.16 11.88
N LEU A 28 -16.96 -3.32 11.48
CA LEU A 28 -15.98 -4.05 12.26
C LEU A 28 -14.54 -3.64 11.92
N GLU A 29 -13.68 -3.62 12.93
CA GLU A 29 -12.23 -3.53 12.76
C GLU A 29 -11.66 -4.83 12.16
N ILE A 30 -10.47 -4.77 11.55
CA ILE A 30 -9.89 -5.91 10.82
C ILE A 30 -9.80 -7.18 11.68
N ALA A 31 -9.43 -7.06 12.95
CA ALA A 31 -9.35 -8.19 13.88
C ALA A 31 -10.73 -8.83 14.11
N ASP A 32 -11.76 -8.02 14.33
CA ASP A 32 -13.13 -8.49 14.53
C ASP A 32 -13.72 -9.08 13.25
N ARG A 33 -13.37 -8.53 12.08
CA ARG A 33 -13.75 -9.14 10.79
C ARG A 33 -13.22 -10.56 10.69
N PHE A 34 -11.95 -10.76 11.04
CA PHE A 34 -11.35 -12.09 11.04
C PHE A 34 -12.06 -13.03 12.01
N ASN A 35 -12.26 -12.62 13.27
CA ASN A 35 -12.96 -13.44 14.26
C ASN A 35 -14.38 -13.81 13.82
N ALA A 36 -15.14 -12.85 13.30
CA ALA A 36 -16.49 -13.06 12.81
C ALA A 36 -16.53 -14.01 11.58
N SER A 37 -15.47 -14.03 10.76
CA SER A 37 -15.36 -14.96 9.62
C SER A 37 -15.28 -16.43 10.05
N LEU A 38 -14.96 -16.72 11.31
CA LEU A 38 -14.84 -18.08 11.83
C LEU A 38 -16.17 -18.68 12.33
N VAL A 39 -17.24 -17.89 12.36
CA VAL A 39 -18.55 -18.31 12.91
C VAL A 39 -19.18 -19.41 12.04
N CYS A 40 -19.31 -19.18 10.74
CA CYS A 40 -19.81 -20.18 9.79
C CYS A 40 -19.43 -19.82 8.35
N HIS A 41 -19.71 -20.73 7.39
CA HIS A 41 -19.38 -20.54 5.97
C HIS A 41 -20.00 -19.28 5.34
N SER A 42 -21.21 -18.89 5.76
CA SER A 42 -21.88 -17.68 5.25
C SER A 42 -21.10 -16.41 5.61
N TRP A 43 -20.66 -16.32 6.87
CA TRP A 43 -19.84 -15.22 7.36
C TRP A 43 -18.46 -15.21 6.70
N PHE A 44 -17.82 -16.37 6.57
CA PHE A 44 -16.55 -16.50 5.85
C PHE A 44 -16.64 -16.02 4.39
N HIS A 45 -17.68 -16.43 3.66
CA HIS A 45 -17.89 -16.02 2.27
C HIS A 45 -18.11 -14.50 2.15
N ALA A 46 -18.81 -13.89 3.10
CA ALA A 46 -18.95 -12.43 3.17
C ALA A 46 -17.61 -11.73 3.50
N PHE A 47 -16.79 -12.30 4.39
CA PHE A 47 -15.45 -11.79 4.70
C PHE A 47 -14.52 -11.75 3.48
N GLU A 48 -14.60 -12.73 2.57
CA GLU A 48 -13.78 -12.76 1.35
C GLU A 48 -14.21 -11.74 0.29
N SER A 49 -15.30 -10.98 0.53
CA SER A 49 -15.78 -9.96 -0.40
C SER A 49 -14.78 -8.84 -0.62
N GLY A 50 -14.40 -8.62 -1.87
CA GLY A 50 -13.55 -7.48 -2.28
C GLY A 50 -14.10 -6.11 -1.85
N THR A 51 -15.41 -5.99 -1.65
CA THR A 51 -16.04 -4.74 -1.21
C THR A 51 -15.58 -4.26 0.17
N LEU A 52 -15.13 -5.17 1.03
CA LEU A 52 -14.61 -4.87 2.36
C LEU A 52 -13.17 -4.35 2.33
N TRP A 53 -12.46 -4.64 1.24
CA TRP A 53 -11.01 -4.49 1.11
C TRP A 53 -10.61 -3.36 0.16
N LYS A 54 -11.56 -2.49 -0.23
CA LYS A 54 -11.27 -1.32 -1.07
C LYS A 54 -10.25 -0.38 -0.43
N LYS A 55 -10.21 -0.33 0.90
CA LYS A 55 -9.27 0.49 1.68
C LYS A 55 -8.48 -0.42 2.59
N THR A 56 -7.15 -0.31 2.58
CA THR A 56 -6.28 -1.14 3.44
C THR A 56 -5.03 -0.37 3.84
N ASN A 57 -4.51 -0.71 5.03
CA ASN A 57 -3.26 -0.20 5.55
C ASN A 57 -2.32 -1.36 5.89
N PHE A 58 -1.13 -1.37 5.30
CA PHE A 58 -0.04 -2.27 5.69
C PHE A 58 0.90 -1.54 6.63
N VAL A 59 1.00 -2.05 7.85
CA VAL A 59 1.90 -1.51 8.87
C VAL A 59 3.00 -2.51 9.13
N PHE A 60 4.23 -2.13 8.81
CA PHE A 60 5.44 -2.90 9.05
C PHE A 60 6.07 -2.42 10.36
N SER A 61 5.87 -3.17 11.44
CA SER A 61 6.00 -2.68 12.82
C SER A 61 7.13 -3.30 13.65
N GLY A 62 7.77 -4.35 13.14
CA GLY A 62 8.98 -4.91 13.75
C GLY A 62 9.38 -6.27 13.20
N ASP A 63 8.42 -7.19 12.99
CA ASP A 63 8.71 -8.46 12.32
C ASP A 63 8.48 -8.30 10.81
N MET A 64 9.49 -7.78 10.13
CA MET A 64 9.43 -7.53 8.69
C MET A 64 9.11 -8.79 7.87
N VAL A 65 9.50 -9.98 8.34
CA VAL A 65 9.24 -11.24 7.63
C VAL A 65 7.76 -11.61 7.74
N ASP A 66 7.20 -11.57 8.94
CA ASP A 66 5.79 -11.88 9.16
C ASP A 66 4.85 -10.81 8.59
N ASP A 67 5.17 -9.53 8.78
CA ASP A 67 4.39 -8.41 8.25
C ASP A 67 4.34 -8.45 6.71
N SER A 68 5.48 -8.67 6.05
CA SER A 68 5.54 -8.78 4.58
C SER A 68 4.84 -10.03 4.04
N ARG A 69 4.96 -11.17 4.73
CA ARG A 69 4.25 -12.40 4.38
C ARG A 69 2.73 -12.24 4.49
N LYS A 70 2.24 -11.57 5.55
CA LYS A 70 0.81 -11.24 5.73
C LYS A 70 0.31 -10.30 4.64
N ALA A 71 1.04 -9.22 4.35
CA ALA A 71 0.69 -8.27 3.29
C ALA A 71 0.63 -8.94 1.92
N LEU A 72 1.61 -9.79 1.59
CA LEU A 72 1.62 -10.56 0.34
C LEU A 72 0.43 -11.53 0.25
N LYS A 73 0.13 -12.26 1.32
CA LYS A 73 -1.03 -13.17 1.36
C LYS A 73 -2.34 -12.42 1.14
N PHE A 74 -2.46 -11.22 1.71
CA PHE A 74 -3.60 -10.35 1.48
C PHE A 74 -3.68 -9.89 0.01
N ALA A 75 -2.58 -9.36 -0.54
CA ALA A 75 -2.55 -8.84 -1.90
C ALA A 75 -2.93 -9.92 -2.93
N LYS A 76 -2.43 -11.14 -2.77
CA LYS A 76 -2.80 -12.29 -3.63
C LYS A 76 -4.31 -12.56 -3.68
N LYS A 77 -5.05 -12.22 -2.62
CA LYS A 77 -6.50 -12.42 -2.54
C LYS A 77 -7.31 -11.20 -2.97
N HIS A 78 -6.84 -9.99 -2.65
CA HIS A 78 -7.68 -8.79 -2.66
C HIS A 78 -7.10 -7.61 -3.44
N ALA A 79 -5.93 -7.74 -4.08
CA ALA A 79 -5.29 -6.64 -4.82
C ALA A 79 -6.21 -6.01 -5.88
N ASN A 80 -7.00 -6.83 -6.59
CA ASN A 80 -7.96 -6.37 -7.60
C ASN A 80 -9.08 -5.46 -7.07
N SER A 81 -9.33 -5.52 -5.77
CA SER A 81 -10.40 -4.79 -5.11
C SER A 81 -9.90 -3.48 -4.48
N LEU A 82 -8.58 -3.33 -4.34
CA LEU A 82 -7.97 -2.16 -3.72
C LEU A 82 -8.22 -0.89 -4.53
N LYS A 83 -8.49 0.19 -3.80
CA LYS A 83 -8.62 1.56 -4.31
C LYS A 83 -7.80 2.55 -3.48
N ASP A 84 -7.77 2.35 -2.17
CA ASP A 84 -6.99 3.18 -1.25
C ASP A 84 -6.00 2.28 -0.52
N LEU A 85 -4.70 2.51 -0.71
CA LEU A 85 -3.65 1.75 -0.05
C LEU A 85 -2.75 2.69 0.73
N LYS A 86 -2.59 2.39 2.03
CA LYS A 86 -1.56 2.97 2.87
C LYS A 86 -0.49 1.92 3.17
N ILE A 87 0.77 2.32 3.10
CA ILE A 87 1.91 1.50 3.52
C ILE A 87 2.77 2.34 4.46
N HIS A 88 2.99 1.85 5.67
CA HIS A 88 3.73 2.56 6.69
C HIS A 88 4.76 1.65 7.37
N PHE A 89 6.01 2.10 7.40
CA PHE A 89 7.12 1.38 8.08
C PHE A 89 7.47 2.07 9.41
N ARG A 90 7.15 1.48 10.56
CA ARG A 90 7.47 2.06 11.88
C ARG A 90 8.90 1.77 12.33
N LYS A 91 9.31 0.52 12.16
CA LYS A 91 10.61 0.02 12.59
C LYS A 91 11.15 -0.84 11.47
N ILE A 92 12.15 -0.31 10.79
CA ILE A 92 12.94 -1.07 9.85
C ILE A 92 14.16 -1.55 10.63
N ASP A 93 14.26 -2.87 10.82
CA ASP A 93 15.48 -3.44 11.34
C ASP A 93 16.65 -2.99 10.47
N LYS A 94 17.70 -2.44 11.10
CA LYS A 94 18.89 -1.97 10.36
C LYS A 94 19.52 -3.06 9.50
N VAL A 95 19.23 -4.33 9.82
CA VAL A 95 19.51 -5.50 9.00
C VAL A 95 18.19 -6.03 8.46
N LEU A 96 17.83 -5.58 7.26
CA LEU A 96 16.67 -6.13 6.57
C LEU A 96 16.98 -7.57 6.16
N ILE A 97 16.14 -8.48 6.63
CA ILE A 97 16.27 -9.90 6.34
C ILE A 97 15.91 -10.11 4.87
N GLN A 98 16.78 -10.84 4.18
CA GLN A 98 16.64 -11.25 2.77
C GLN A 98 15.23 -11.74 2.42
N GLU A 99 14.60 -12.51 3.30
CA GLU A 99 13.24 -13.02 3.14
C GLU A 99 12.18 -11.91 3.13
N ALA A 100 12.28 -10.91 4.00
CA ALA A 100 11.34 -9.79 4.05
C ALA A 100 11.41 -8.98 2.75
N LEU A 101 12.61 -8.79 2.20
CA LEU A 101 12.80 -8.12 0.92
C LEU A 101 12.20 -8.89 -0.25
N ASN A 102 12.36 -10.22 -0.28
CA ASN A 102 11.73 -11.07 -1.29
C ASN A 102 10.20 -10.98 -1.21
N ASN A 103 9.63 -10.98 0.00
CA ASN A 103 8.19 -10.82 0.19
C ASN A 103 7.69 -9.44 -0.26
N LEU A 104 8.46 -8.37 -0.01
CA LEU A 104 8.14 -7.02 -0.49
C LEU A 104 8.20 -6.93 -2.01
N GLN A 105 9.20 -7.53 -2.65
CA GLN A 105 9.28 -7.62 -4.10
C GLN A 105 8.01 -8.29 -4.67
N LEU A 106 7.68 -9.48 -4.18
CA LEU A 106 6.49 -10.23 -4.61
C LEU A 106 5.19 -9.47 -4.32
N LEU A 107 5.15 -8.71 -3.22
CA LEU A 107 4.01 -7.85 -2.88
C LEU A 107 3.82 -6.78 -3.94
N PHE A 108 4.88 -6.06 -4.31
CA PHE A 108 4.78 -5.01 -5.32
C PHE A 108 4.47 -5.57 -6.71
N GLU A 109 5.07 -6.70 -7.12
CA GLU A 109 4.73 -7.37 -8.39
C GLU A 109 3.25 -7.80 -8.44
N CYS A 110 2.71 -8.25 -7.30
CA CYS A 110 1.29 -8.60 -7.19
C CYS A 110 0.40 -7.35 -7.29
N LEU A 111 0.76 -6.26 -6.60
CA LEU A 111 0.02 -5.00 -6.69
C LEU A 111 0.11 -4.40 -8.10
N GLU A 112 1.26 -4.46 -8.75
CA GLU A 112 1.47 -4.04 -10.14
C GLU A 112 0.52 -4.76 -11.09
N SER A 113 0.43 -6.09 -10.96
CA SER A 113 -0.34 -6.92 -11.88
C SER A 113 -1.86 -6.80 -11.70
N PHE A 114 -2.32 -6.52 -10.48
CA PHE A 114 -3.72 -6.72 -10.13
C PHE A 114 -4.41 -5.47 -9.57
N SER A 115 -3.70 -4.43 -9.15
CA SER A 115 -4.31 -3.27 -8.51
C SER A 115 -4.33 -2.02 -9.41
N GLN A 116 -5.39 -1.23 -9.25
CA GLN A 116 -5.52 0.11 -9.83
C GLN A 116 -6.09 1.02 -8.75
N LEU A 117 -5.20 1.77 -8.12
CA LEU A 117 -5.47 2.62 -6.97
C LEU A 117 -5.97 4.02 -7.38
N TYR A 118 -6.78 4.61 -6.50
CA TYR A 118 -7.16 6.02 -6.54
C TYR A 118 -6.36 6.84 -5.53
N PHE A 119 -5.98 6.23 -4.41
CA PHE A 119 -5.17 6.85 -3.37
C PHE A 119 -4.04 5.92 -2.95
N PHE A 120 -2.82 6.45 -2.95
CA PHE A 120 -1.65 5.78 -2.43
C PHE A 120 -0.94 6.66 -1.40
N ASP A 121 -0.65 6.09 -0.25
CA ASP A 121 0.05 6.75 0.86
C ASP A 121 1.21 5.85 1.29
N LEU A 122 2.43 6.38 1.22
CA LEU A 122 3.64 5.66 1.57
C LEU A 122 4.45 6.48 2.57
N GLU A 123 4.62 5.91 3.75
CA GLU A 123 5.29 6.56 4.87
C GLU A 123 6.51 5.76 5.35
N ASN A 124 7.61 6.48 5.59
CA ASN A 124 8.86 5.94 6.15
C ASN A 124 9.45 4.78 5.35
N PHE A 125 9.17 4.70 4.05
CA PHE A 125 9.84 3.76 3.17
C PHE A 125 11.33 4.09 3.16
N TYR A 126 12.18 3.15 3.57
CA TYR A 126 13.62 3.36 3.40
C TYR A 126 14.00 2.93 2.00
N HIS A 127 14.31 3.90 1.15
CA HIS A 127 15.20 3.66 0.03
C HIS A 127 16.59 3.28 0.57
N TYR A 128 17.24 2.34 -0.10
CA TYR A 128 18.56 1.87 0.28
C TYR A 128 19.61 2.77 -0.37
N PRO A 129 20.44 3.48 0.40
CA PRO A 129 21.38 4.45 -0.16
C PRO A 129 22.31 3.81 -1.18
N SER A 130 22.36 4.40 -2.37
CA SER A 130 23.17 3.98 -3.53
C SER A 130 24.69 3.91 -3.25
N HIS A 131 25.17 4.51 -2.16
CA HIS A 131 26.59 4.62 -1.82
C HIS A 131 27.26 3.31 -1.39
N ARG A 132 26.50 2.24 -1.16
CA ARG A 132 27.03 0.86 -1.15
C ARG A 132 26.32 0.13 -2.27
N SER A 133 27.08 -0.56 -3.12
CA SER A 133 26.49 -1.40 -4.19
C SER A 133 25.35 -2.24 -3.59
N PRO A 134 24.08 -1.94 -3.92
CA PRO A 134 22.96 -2.57 -3.24
C PRO A 134 23.03 -4.08 -3.47
N SER A 135 22.65 -4.88 -2.46
CA SER A 135 22.52 -6.31 -2.70
C SER A 135 21.53 -6.53 -3.85
N ALA A 136 21.72 -7.59 -4.64
CA ALA A 136 20.86 -7.88 -5.79
C ALA A 136 19.36 -7.86 -5.43
N VAL A 137 19.05 -8.26 -4.20
CA VAL A 137 17.69 -8.37 -3.68
C VAL A 137 17.08 -7.00 -3.38
N VAL A 138 17.87 -6.08 -2.84
CA VAL A 138 17.45 -4.69 -2.66
C VAL A 138 17.11 -4.06 -4.02
N ALA A 139 17.96 -4.31 -5.03
CA ALA A 139 17.72 -3.79 -6.37
C ALA A 139 16.42 -4.35 -6.99
N LEU A 140 16.13 -5.63 -6.78
CA LEU A 140 14.89 -6.27 -7.24
C LEU A 140 13.65 -5.70 -6.55
N ALA A 141 13.68 -5.55 -5.22
CA ALA A 141 12.56 -4.96 -4.47
C ALA A 141 12.28 -3.51 -4.90
N ASN A 142 13.33 -2.70 -5.10
CA ASN A 142 13.20 -1.33 -5.61
C ASN A 142 12.64 -1.31 -7.04
N ARG A 143 13.07 -2.23 -7.91
CA ARG A 143 12.54 -2.35 -9.27
C ARG A 143 11.05 -2.69 -9.26
N ALA A 144 10.63 -3.65 -8.43
CA ALA A 144 9.24 -4.04 -8.29
C ALA A 144 8.38 -2.88 -7.75
N PHE A 145 8.87 -2.14 -6.76
CA PHE A 145 8.20 -0.94 -6.26
C PHE A 145 7.98 0.12 -7.35
N LYS A 146 9.00 0.38 -8.17
CA LYS A 146 8.88 1.28 -9.33
C LYS A 146 7.86 0.76 -10.33
N GLY A 147 7.96 -0.52 -10.74
CA GLY A 147 7.02 -1.16 -11.65
C GLY A 147 5.57 -1.02 -11.19
N PHE A 148 5.34 -1.30 -9.90
CA PHE A 148 4.05 -1.05 -9.25
C PHE A 148 3.57 0.40 -9.44
N LEU A 149 4.35 1.41 -9.08
CA LEU A 149 3.92 2.81 -9.21
C LEU A 149 3.64 3.19 -10.67
N LYS A 150 4.51 2.76 -11.59
CA LYS A 150 4.39 3.02 -13.03
C LYS A 150 3.23 2.29 -13.70
N SER A 151 2.65 1.27 -13.06
CA SER A 151 1.46 0.57 -13.56
C SER A 151 0.16 1.24 -13.16
N GLN A 152 0.18 2.23 -12.28
CA GLN A 152 -1.03 2.87 -11.78
C GLN A 152 -1.46 4.00 -12.73
N HIS A 153 -2.68 3.88 -13.28
CA HIS A 153 -3.21 4.83 -14.28
C HIS A 153 -4.44 5.61 -13.79
N HIS A 154 -4.93 5.30 -12.59
CA HIS A 154 -6.15 5.91 -12.04
C HIS A 154 -5.89 6.71 -10.75
N LEU A 155 -4.63 7.01 -10.44
CA LEU A 155 -4.29 7.73 -9.22
C LEU A 155 -4.90 9.14 -9.26
N LYS A 156 -5.55 9.49 -8.16
CA LYS A 156 -6.06 10.83 -7.88
C LYS A 156 -5.24 11.52 -6.80
N LYS A 157 -4.74 10.74 -5.85
CA LYS A 157 -4.02 11.25 -4.69
C LYS A 157 -2.82 10.38 -4.40
N ILE A 158 -1.67 11.02 -4.21
CA ILE A 158 -0.44 10.36 -3.79
C ILE A 158 0.15 11.16 -2.63
N ALA A 159 0.54 10.45 -1.57
CA ALA A 159 1.31 11.00 -0.46
C ALA A 159 2.57 10.18 -0.26
N PHE A 160 3.72 10.84 -0.34
CA PHE A 160 5.01 10.29 0.01
C PHE A 160 5.56 11.06 1.20
N ILE A 161 5.77 10.37 2.32
CA ILE A 161 6.28 10.94 3.56
C ILE A 161 7.51 10.19 4.00
N ASN A 162 8.67 10.85 4.05
CA ASN A 162 9.94 10.29 4.50
C ASN A 162 10.35 9.02 3.72
N VAL A 163 10.19 9.05 2.40
CA VAL A 163 10.51 7.94 1.47
C VAL A 163 11.98 7.96 1.03
N ARG A 164 12.59 9.16 1.00
CA ARG A 164 14.02 9.37 0.75
C ARG A 164 14.56 8.60 -0.47
N LEU A 165 14.00 8.79 -1.66
CA LEU A 165 14.52 8.20 -2.89
C LEU A 165 15.77 8.94 -3.40
N SER A 166 16.61 8.26 -4.19
CA SER A 166 17.63 8.96 -4.97
C SER A 166 16.96 9.91 -5.97
N GLU A 167 17.67 10.98 -6.36
CA GLU A 167 17.12 12.00 -7.27
C GLU A 167 16.69 11.40 -8.61
N SER A 168 17.54 10.54 -9.20
CA SER A 168 17.23 9.82 -10.43
C SER A 168 15.95 8.98 -10.31
N ASP A 169 15.82 8.22 -9.23
CA ASP A 169 14.68 7.33 -9.03
C ASP A 169 13.39 8.09 -8.76
N GLY A 170 13.47 9.13 -7.93
CA GLY A 170 12.32 9.96 -7.62
C GLY A 170 11.83 10.72 -8.86
N LEU A 171 12.73 11.29 -9.67
CA LEU A 171 12.35 11.99 -10.90
C LEU A 171 11.75 11.03 -11.95
N ASP A 172 12.31 9.83 -12.12
CA ASP A 172 11.75 8.81 -13.02
C ASP A 172 10.32 8.42 -12.62
N ILE A 173 10.08 8.17 -11.34
CA ILE A 173 8.74 7.86 -10.81
C ILE A 173 7.78 9.03 -11.01
N LEU A 174 8.19 10.25 -10.65
CA LEU A 174 7.33 11.43 -10.76
C LEU A 174 6.97 11.76 -12.21
N THR A 175 7.93 11.60 -13.13
CA THR A 175 7.70 11.81 -14.57
C THR A 175 6.66 10.82 -15.08
N GLU A 176 6.84 9.52 -14.79
CA GLU A 176 5.88 8.50 -15.23
C GLU A 176 4.47 8.74 -14.66
N ILE A 177 4.38 9.04 -13.35
CA ILE A 177 3.10 9.33 -12.71
C ILE A 177 2.43 10.52 -13.39
N ALA A 178 3.16 11.60 -13.66
CA ALA A 178 2.64 12.80 -14.30
C ALA A 178 2.17 12.54 -15.74
N GLU A 179 2.89 11.71 -16.49
CA GLU A 179 2.54 11.36 -17.87
C GLU A 179 1.30 10.46 -17.95
N GLN A 180 1.18 9.49 -17.04
CA GLN A 180 0.12 8.48 -17.11
C GLN A 180 -1.16 8.85 -16.34
N ASN A 181 -1.07 9.71 -15.31
CA ASN A 181 -2.21 10.02 -14.44
C ASN A 181 -2.70 11.47 -14.66
N GLN A 182 -3.41 11.69 -15.77
CA GLN A 182 -4.04 12.98 -16.05
C GLN A 182 -5.09 13.38 -15.00
N SER A 183 -5.62 12.41 -14.24
CA SER A 183 -6.58 12.62 -13.16
C SER A 183 -5.96 12.92 -11.79
N LEU A 184 -4.63 13.11 -11.70
CA LEU A 184 -3.97 13.36 -10.43
C LEU A 184 -4.37 14.73 -9.87
N GLU A 185 -5.07 14.74 -8.75
CA GLU A 185 -5.60 15.93 -8.07
C GLU A 185 -4.64 16.41 -6.96
N HIS A 186 -3.93 15.49 -6.30
CA HIS A 186 -3.06 15.81 -5.17
C HIS A 186 -1.77 14.99 -5.18
N LEU A 187 -0.64 15.70 -5.06
CA LEU A 187 0.70 15.13 -4.92
C LEU A 187 1.38 15.72 -3.68
N GLY A 188 1.51 14.91 -2.63
CA GLY A 188 2.19 15.28 -1.39
C GLY A 188 3.59 14.70 -1.34
N LEU A 189 4.61 15.56 -1.25
CA LEU A 189 6.02 15.17 -1.19
C LEU A 189 6.67 15.78 0.05
N THR A 190 6.84 14.98 1.10
CA THR A 190 7.48 15.40 2.36
C THR A 190 8.70 14.52 2.60
N TYR A 191 9.90 15.10 2.61
CA TYR A 191 11.16 14.34 2.70
C TYR A 191 11.24 13.21 1.64
N PHE A 192 10.91 13.56 0.40
CA PHE A 192 10.81 12.61 -0.71
C PHE A 192 12.18 12.15 -1.24
N PHE A 193 13.17 13.05 -1.30
CA PHE A 193 14.53 12.73 -1.78
C PHE A 193 15.51 12.48 -0.61
N GLU A 194 16.57 11.69 -0.85
CA GLU A 194 17.66 11.44 0.13
C GLU A 194 18.45 12.70 0.45
N SER A 195 18.75 13.50 -0.57
CA SER A 195 19.36 14.82 -0.43
C SER A 195 18.28 15.84 -0.08
N PHE A 196 18.61 16.82 0.75
CA PHE A 196 17.91 18.09 0.68
C PHE A 196 18.10 18.56 -0.76
N LEU A 197 17.04 18.61 -1.56
CA LEU A 197 17.06 19.38 -2.78
C LEU A 197 17.52 20.78 -2.36
N ASP A 198 18.75 21.13 -2.67
CA ASP A 198 19.20 22.51 -2.61
C ASP A 198 18.36 23.21 -3.68
N VAL A 199 17.24 23.81 -3.27
CA VAL A 199 16.24 24.50 -4.14
C VAL A 199 16.88 25.69 -4.90
N HIS A 200 18.20 25.85 -4.88
CA HIS A 200 18.96 26.96 -5.43
C HIS A 200 19.99 26.60 -6.51
N ARG A 201 20.02 25.38 -7.04
CA ARG A 201 20.77 25.11 -8.29
C ARG A 201 19.87 25.10 -9.52
N TYR A 202 19.21 26.22 -9.77
CA TYR A 202 19.01 26.66 -11.15
C TYR A 202 20.39 27.05 -11.67
N ASP A 203 21.13 26.10 -12.24
CA ASP A 203 22.26 26.45 -13.08
C ASP A 203 21.70 27.31 -14.22
N GLN A 204 22.04 28.60 -14.18
CA GLN A 204 21.81 29.49 -15.31
C GLN A 204 22.35 28.78 -16.55
N CYS A 205 21.47 28.46 -17.49
CA CYS A 205 21.87 28.16 -18.85
C CYS A 205 22.78 29.32 -19.28
N LYS A 206 24.09 29.09 -19.29
CA LYS A 206 25.02 29.94 -20.01
C LYS A 206 24.59 29.86 -21.46
N ASN A 207 23.81 30.85 -21.88
CA ASN A 207 23.61 31.14 -23.29
C ASN A 207 25.00 31.20 -23.93
N LYS A 208 25.29 30.21 -24.77
CA LYS A 208 26.29 30.35 -25.81
C LYS A 208 25.83 31.47 -26.72
N SER A 209 26.24 32.69 -26.44
CA SER A 209 26.25 33.75 -27.44
C SER A 209 27.57 33.66 -28.18
N SER A 210 27.55 32.88 -29.26
CA SER A 210 28.44 33.09 -30.40
C SER A 210 28.15 34.47 -30.96
N TYR A 211 29.10 35.40 -30.90
CA TYR A 211 29.22 36.49 -31.87
C TYR A 211 30.68 36.94 -31.98
N ALA A 212 31.17 36.86 -33.22
CA ALA A 212 32.39 37.41 -33.83
C ALA A 212 33.75 36.91 -33.32
#